data_AF-A0A2J0L760-F1
#
_entry.id   AF-A0A2J0L760-F1
#
_cell.length_a   1.000
_cell.length_b   1.000
_cell.length_c   1.000
_cell.angle_alpha   90.00
_cell.angle_beta   90.00
_cell.angle_gamma   90.00
#
_symmetry.space_group_name_H-M   'P 1'
#
loop_
_entity.id
_entity.type
_entity.pdbx_description
1 polymer ?
#
loop_
_entity_poly.entity_id
_entity_poly.type
_entity_poly.pdbx_seq_one_letter_code
_entity_poly.pdbx_strand_id
1 'polypeptide(L)'
;MKISKKRGLFGIGRRFVFTLALFLLVFAAASVVKIQAAGNVTGWLWGGGAESDGVKPWDGSNTNVRWISINSDNPEVSHAIPYGVSIPSSDGNVTGYAWSGGDDSGPGLGWIDFNPNGVDGIQNTADDHCTTGSPSATQYRAASCVAVSNCGSPGVKRVGDNIEGCARIVEIAKASAVGNSGGWEGWLKVKGSTYGVKISMMDGAAKDPSSDTAGTAGANELGWVDFSRAKYEEPCTPLCGS
;
A
#
# COMPACT_ATOMS: atom_id res chain seq x y z
N MET A 1 -14.68 27.91 76.13
CA MET A 1 -14.95 26.75 75.24
C MET A 1 -14.20 26.97 73.93
N LYS A 2 -13.07 26.28 73.68
CA LYS A 2 -12.22 26.47 72.49
C LYS A 2 -12.61 25.44 71.42
N ILE A 3 -13.21 25.90 70.32
CA ILE A 3 -13.59 25.04 69.19
C ILE A 3 -12.35 24.87 68.31
N SER A 4 -11.73 23.69 68.37
CA SER A 4 -10.60 23.30 67.53
C SER A 4 -11.08 22.95 66.12
N LYS A 5 -10.75 23.79 65.16
CA LYS A 5 -11.10 23.64 63.74
C LYS A 5 -10.09 22.67 63.09
N LYS A 6 -10.37 21.37 63.12
CA LYS A 6 -9.60 20.35 62.37
C LYS A 6 -9.74 20.64 60.87
N ARG A 7 -8.75 21.30 60.28
CA ARG A 7 -8.67 21.48 58.82
C ARG A 7 -8.44 20.10 58.19
N GLY A 8 -9.47 19.61 57.50
CA GLY A 8 -9.49 18.27 56.95
C GLY A 8 -8.40 18.05 55.91
N LEU A 9 -7.50 17.10 56.21
CA LEU A 9 -6.50 16.55 55.27
C LEU A 9 -7.13 15.92 54.01
N PHE A 10 -8.45 15.75 53.98
CA PHE A 10 -9.20 15.09 52.91
C PHE A 10 -9.20 15.83 51.56
N GLY A 11 -8.83 17.12 51.52
CA GLY A 11 -8.89 17.91 50.28
C GLY A 11 -7.75 17.65 49.28
N ILE A 12 -6.57 17.25 49.78
CA ILE A 12 -5.37 17.12 48.93
C ILE A 12 -5.34 15.79 48.19
N GLY A 13 -5.72 14.69 48.86
CA GLY A 13 -5.70 13.35 48.24
C GLY A 13 -6.61 13.22 47.03
N ARG A 14 -7.81 13.83 47.07
CA ARG A 14 -8.75 13.79 45.94
C ARG A 14 -8.18 14.48 44.69
N ARG A 15 -7.46 15.58 44.85
CA ARG A 15 -6.87 16.30 43.71
C ARG A 15 -5.78 15.47 43.04
N PHE A 16 -4.91 14.84 43.82
CA PHE A 16 -3.85 13.97 43.28
C PHE A 16 -4.42 12.76 42.53
N VAL A 17 -5.44 12.09 43.08
CA VAL A 17 -6.08 10.95 42.42
C VAL A 17 -6.73 11.35 41.09
N PHE A 18 -7.43 12.49 41.05
CA PHE A 18 -8.04 12.98 39.81
C PHE A 18 -7.00 13.37 38.76
N THR A 19 -5.90 14.04 39.14
CA THR A 19 -4.84 14.41 38.19
C THR A 19 -4.14 13.17 37.63
N LEU A 20 -3.85 12.18 38.46
CA LEU A 20 -3.23 10.93 38.01
C LEU A 20 -4.16 10.14 37.08
N ALA A 21 -5.45 10.03 37.42
CA ALA A 21 -6.43 9.37 36.58
C ALA A 21 -6.58 10.08 35.22
N LEU A 22 -6.63 11.41 35.20
CA LEU A 22 -6.69 12.19 33.96
C LEU A 22 -5.43 11.98 33.11
N PHE A 23 -4.25 11.98 33.73
CA PHE A 23 -2.98 11.73 33.04
C PHE A 23 -2.97 10.34 32.40
N LEU A 24 -3.36 9.30 33.14
CA LEU A 24 -3.46 7.93 32.62
C LEU A 24 -4.50 7.82 31.49
N LEU A 25 -5.61 8.53 31.59
CA LEU A 25 -6.65 8.53 30.56
C LEU A 25 -6.18 9.25 29.28
N VAL A 26 -5.44 10.35 29.41
CA VAL A 26 -4.80 11.03 28.26
C VAL A 26 -3.74 10.13 27.62
N PHE A 27 -2.92 9.44 28.40
CA PHE A 27 -1.94 8.48 27.86
C PHE A 27 -2.61 7.27 27.20
N ALA A 28 -3.67 6.73 27.80
CA ALA A 28 -4.46 5.65 27.20
C ALA A 28 -5.11 6.10 25.88
N ALA A 29 -5.75 7.29 25.87
CA ALA A 29 -6.34 7.85 24.66
C ALA A 29 -5.28 8.12 23.58
N ALA A 30 -4.13 8.71 23.94
CA ALA A 30 -3.03 8.96 23.01
C ALA A 30 -2.40 7.66 22.48
N SER A 31 -2.33 6.61 23.30
CA SER A 31 -1.84 5.29 22.87
C SER A 31 -2.78 4.61 21.86
N VAL A 32 -4.07 4.94 21.89
CA VAL A 32 -5.06 4.45 20.91
C VAL A 32 -5.00 5.22 19.58
N VAL A 33 -4.47 6.45 19.57
CA VAL A 33 -4.49 7.32 18.37
C VAL A 33 -3.47 6.92 17.29
N LYS A 34 -2.59 5.93 17.51
CA LYS A 34 -1.52 5.62 16.56
C LYS A 34 -1.50 4.18 16.04
N ILE A 35 -2.61 3.66 15.52
CA ILE A 35 -2.56 2.40 14.74
C ILE A 35 -3.61 2.35 13.61
N GLN A 36 -3.69 3.38 12.75
CA GLN A 36 -4.33 3.25 11.43
C GLN A 36 -3.69 4.13 10.36
N ALA A 37 -2.50 4.70 10.61
CA ALA A 37 -1.79 5.41 9.57
C ALA A 37 -1.22 4.39 8.58
N ALA A 38 -1.88 4.30 7.43
CA ALA A 38 -1.38 3.88 6.12
C ALA A 38 -0.14 2.98 6.14
N GLY A 39 -0.30 1.70 5.79
CA GLY A 39 0.75 0.78 5.30
C GLY A 39 2.18 0.91 5.87
N ASN A 40 2.74 -0.17 6.39
CA ASN A 40 4.14 -0.20 6.82
C ASN A 40 5.17 -0.23 5.66
N VAL A 41 4.74 0.17 4.46
CA VAL A 41 5.61 0.43 3.31
C VAL A 41 5.40 1.87 2.88
N THR A 42 6.51 2.58 2.66
CA THR A 42 6.51 4.00 2.29
C THR A 42 7.33 4.22 1.02
N GLY A 43 7.21 5.41 0.43
CA GLY A 43 8.02 5.81 -0.72
C GLY A 43 7.33 5.57 -2.06
N TRP A 44 8.15 5.41 -3.10
CA TRP A 44 7.71 5.37 -4.49
C TRP A 44 8.19 4.10 -5.17
N LEU A 45 7.33 3.50 -5.99
CA LEU A 45 7.74 2.52 -6.99
C LEU A 45 7.94 3.24 -8.32
N TRP A 46 8.83 2.69 -9.13
CA TRP A 46 9.12 3.23 -10.46
C TRP A 46 8.87 2.18 -11.51
N GLY A 47 7.97 2.46 -12.44
CA GLY A 47 7.84 1.64 -13.63
C GLY A 47 8.90 1.96 -14.67
N GLY A 48 9.36 0.93 -15.36
CA GLY A 48 10.17 1.07 -16.56
C GLY A 48 9.90 -0.09 -17.50
N GLY A 49 9.89 0.20 -18.80
CA GLY A 49 9.79 -0.82 -19.83
C GLY A 49 10.65 -0.39 -20.99
N ALA A 50 11.63 -1.22 -21.36
CA ALA A 50 12.24 -1.13 -22.68
C ALA A 50 11.32 -1.88 -23.64
N GLU A 51 11.02 -1.27 -24.77
CA GLU A 51 10.29 -1.96 -25.82
C GLU A 51 11.06 -3.19 -26.32
N SER A 52 10.32 -4.15 -26.87
CA SER A 52 10.93 -5.31 -27.54
C SER A 52 11.80 -4.92 -28.74
N ASP A 53 11.70 -3.68 -29.22
CA ASP A 53 12.46 -3.15 -30.35
C ASP A 53 13.82 -2.53 -29.95
N GLY A 54 14.14 -2.48 -28.64
CA GLY A 54 15.38 -1.93 -28.13
C GLY A 54 15.43 -0.40 -28.08
N VAL A 55 14.31 0.29 -28.30
CA VAL A 55 14.21 1.74 -28.13
C VAL A 55 14.00 2.09 -26.65
N LYS A 56 14.60 3.21 -26.24
CA LYS A 56 14.67 3.59 -24.83
C LYS A 56 13.29 3.99 -24.29
N PRO A 57 12.99 3.76 -23.00
CA PRO A 57 11.64 3.82 -22.42
C PRO A 57 10.83 5.13 -22.59
N TRP A 58 11.42 6.23 -23.04
CA TRP A 58 10.87 7.59 -22.92
C TRP A 58 10.38 8.23 -24.22
N ASP A 59 10.29 7.49 -25.33
CA ASP A 59 9.83 7.99 -26.63
C ASP A 59 8.30 8.11 -26.76
N GLY A 60 7.55 7.61 -25.78
CA GLY A 60 6.11 7.79 -25.67
C GLY A 60 5.26 6.73 -26.36
N SER A 61 5.84 5.68 -26.94
CA SER A 61 5.11 4.49 -27.43
C SER A 61 4.88 3.44 -26.33
N ASN A 62 5.58 3.56 -25.20
CA ASN A 62 5.33 2.78 -23.99
C ASN A 62 4.08 3.25 -23.24
N THR A 63 3.41 2.29 -22.60
CA THR A 63 2.36 2.55 -21.61
C THR A 63 2.87 3.15 -20.30
N ASN A 64 4.19 3.37 -20.19
CA ASN A 64 4.84 4.32 -19.30
C ASN A 64 4.25 4.32 -17.89
N VAL A 65 4.37 3.19 -17.20
CA VAL A 65 4.16 3.16 -15.76
C VAL A 65 5.18 4.10 -15.14
N ARG A 66 4.72 5.24 -14.61
CA ARG A 66 5.59 6.26 -14.02
C ARG A 66 5.74 5.98 -12.51
N TRP A 67 5.63 7.03 -11.72
CA TRP A 67 5.60 6.96 -10.27
C TRP A 67 4.35 6.20 -9.81
N ILE A 68 4.55 5.29 -8.87
CA ILE A 68 3.47 4.67 -8.10
C ILE A 68 3.75 5.01 -6.63
N SER A 69 2.85 5.79 -6.03
CA SER A 69 2.90 6.09 -4.61
C SER A 69 2.37 4.88 -3.83
N ILE A 70 3.14 4.37 -2.89
CA ILE A 70 2.75 3.17 -2.12
C ILE A 70 2.00 3.51 -0.82
N ASN A 71 1.98 4.79 -0.42
CA ASN A 71 1.21 5.29 0.72
C ASN A 71 0.81 6.78 0.54
N SER A 72 -0.20 7.22 1.30
CA SER A 72 -0.70 8.61 1.27
C SER A 72 0.15 9.61 2.06
N ASP A 73 1.11 9.13 2.86
CA ASP A 73 1.97 9.99 3.69
C ASP A 73 3.10 10.65 2.87
N ASN A 74 3.15 10.41 1.57
CA ASN A 74 4.09 11.09 0.69
C ASN A 74 3.76 12.60 0.61
N PRO A 75 4.67 13.48 1.05
CA PRO A 75 4.40 14.91 1.22
C PRO A 75 4.13 15.65 -0.10
N GLU A 76 4.44 15.03 -1.24
CA GLU A 76 4.29 15.62 -2.58
C GLU A 76 2.90 15.40 -3.19
N VAL A 77 2.11 14.47 -2.63
CA VAL A 77 0.77 14.15 -3.11
C VAL A 77 -0.26 14.56 -2.06
N SER A 78 -0.74 15.80 -2.18
CA SER A 78 -1.90 16.30 -1.42
C SER A 78 -3.19 15.59 -1.88
N HIS A 79 -3.36 14.32 -1.52
CA HIS A 79 -4.61 13.60 -1.72
C HIS A 79 -5.44 13.57 -0.43
N ALA A 80 -6.73 13.83 -0.56
CA ALA A 80 -7.69 13.79 0.55
C ALA A 80 -8.04 12.36 1.01
N ILE A 81 -7.57 11.33 0.30
CA ILE A 81 -7.94 9.93 0.52
C ILE A 81 -6.72 9.21 1.13
N PRO A 82 -6.82 8.70 2.38
CA PRO A 82 -5.80 7.84 2.96
C PRO A 82 -5.66 6.52 2.19
N TYR A 83 -4.43 6.09 1.91
CA TYR A 83 -4.12 4.78 1.32
C TYR A 83 -2.73 4.31 1.73
N GLY A 84 -2.48 3.01 1.62
CA GLY A 84 -1.15 2.45 1.84
C GLY A 84 -1.11 0.95 1.68
N VAL A 85 0.06 0.41 1.33
CA VAL A 85 0.31 -1.03 1.27
C VAL A 85 0.91 -1.51 2.59
N SER A 86 0.33 -2.57 3.16
CA SER A 86 0.85 -3.20 4.37
C SER A 86 1.36 -4.61 4.08
N ILE A 87 2.62 -4.85 4.45
CA ILE A 87 3.27 -6.15 4.40
C ILE A 87 3.31 -6.70 5.85
N PRO A 88 2.73 -7.88 6.12
CA PRO A 88 2.73 -8.47 7.46
C PRO A 88 4.15 -8.80 7.93
N SER A 89 4.40 -8.81 9.24
CA SER A 89 5.71 -9.13 9.84
C SER A 89 6.14 -10.59 9.67
N SER A 90 5.21 -11.46 9.31
CA SER A 90 5.40 -12.88 9.01
C SER A 90 4.65 -13.26 7.73
N ASP A 91 4.77 -14.51 7.28
CA ASP A 91 4.07 -14.99 6.09
C ASP A 91 2.56 -14.72 6.18
N GLY A 92 2.00 -14.16 5.11
CA GLY A 92 0.61 -13.71 5.10
C GLY A 92 0.29 -12.78 3.95
N ASN A 93 -0.98 -12.36 3.86
CA ASN A 93 -1.45 -11.49 2.79
C ASN A 93 -0.90 -10.08 2.94
N VAL A 94 -0.40 -9.52 1.84
CA VAL A 94 -0.12 -8.09 1.71
C VAL A 94 -1.44 -7.40 1.41
N THR A 95 -1.77 -6.34 2.14
CA THR A 95 -3.07 -5.66 2.02
C THR A 95 -2.92 -4.21 1.61
N GLY A 96 -4.02 -3.60 1.17
CA GLY A 96 -4.09 -2.17 0.89
C GLY A 96 -3.71 -1.81 -0.55
N TYR A 97 -3.39 -0.53 -0.74
CA TYR A 97 -3.48 0.11 -2.04
C TYR A 97 -2.28 0.99 -2.34
N ALA A 98 -1.87 0.97 -3.60
CA ALA A 98 -0.96 1.96 -4.17
C ALA A 98 -1.69 2.78 -5.24
N TRP A 99 -1.19 3.99 -5.48
CA TRP A 99 -1.76 4.93 -6.43
C TRP A 99 -0.71 5.33 -7.48
N SER A 100 -0.99 5.06 -8.74
CA SER A 100 -0.23 5.62 -9.86
C SER A 100 -0.95 6.87 -10.36
N GLY A 101 -0.54 8.01 -9.81
CA GLY A 101 -1.00 9.32 -10.27
C GLY A 101 -0.44 9.66 -11.64
N GLY A 102 -1.26 10.33 -12.43
CA GLY A 102 -0.80 11.11 -13.56
C GLY A 102 -0.13 12.40 -13.08
N ASP A 103 0.88 12.89 -13.80
CA ASP A 103 1.31 14.29 -13.67
C ASP A 103 0.47 15.18 -14.61
N ASP A 104 0.88 16.45 -14.76
CA ASP A 104 0.26 17.43 -15.68
C ASP A 104 0.18 16.95 -17.15
N SER A 105 0.85 15.86 -17.52
CA SER A 105 0.90 15.35 -18.89
C SER A 105 -0.01 14.15 -19.19
N GLY A 106 -0.77 13.62 -18.22
CA GLY A 106 -1.81 12.62 -18.52
C GLY A 106 -2.19 11.73 -17.34
N PRO A 107 -3.28 10.94 -17.46
CA PRO A 107 -3.74 10.05 -16.40
C PRO A 107 -2.75 8.88 -16.21
N GLY A 108 -2.34 8.62 -14.96
CA GLY A 108 -1.51 7.46 -14.60
C GLY A 108 -2.30 6.14 -14.68
N LEU A 109 -1.72 5.04 -14.15
CA LEU A 109 -2.42 3.74 -14.13
C LEU A 109 -3.61 3.70 -13.16
N GLY A 110 -3.72 4.67 -12.26
CA GLY A 110 -4.73 4.71 -11.22
C GLY A 110 -4.41 3.79 -10.04
N TRP A 111 -5.45 3.24 -9.41
CA TRP A 111 -5.32 2.40 -8.22
C TRP A 111 -4.78 1.00 -8.53
N ILE A 112 -3.90 0.53 -7.67
CA ILE A 112 -3.34 -0.82 -7.66
C ILE A 112 -3.69 -1.47 -6.32
N ASP A 113 -4.41 -2.58 -6.37
CA ASP A 113 -4.90 -3.35 -5.23
C ASP A 113 -4.01 -4.58 -5.00
N PHE A 114 -3.41 -4.67 -3.82
CA PHE A 114 -2.53 -5.79 -3.45
C PHE A 114 -3.30 -6.99 -2.90
N ASN A 115 -4.59 -6.84 -2.59
CA ASN A 115 -5.43 -7.92 -2.08
C ASN A 115 -6.86 -7.92 -2.67
N PRO A 116 -7.01 -8.08 -4.01
CA PRO A 116 -8.27 -7.94 -4.72
C PRO A 116 -9.32 -9.02 -4.45
N ASN A 117 -9.07 -9.94 -3.53
CA ASN A 117 -10.03 -10.95 -3.09
C ASN A 117 -10.31 -10.90 -1.57
N GLY A 118 -9.86 -9.83 -0.91
CA GLY A 118 -9.92 -9.71 0.53
C GLY A 118 -9.00 -10.71 1.26
N VAL A 119 -8.89 -10.54 2.58
CA VAL A 119 -8.23 -11.54 3.44
C VAL A 119 -9.05 -12.82 3.41
N ASP A 120 -8.38 -13.96 3.15
CA ASP A 120 -8.97 -15.31 3.14
C ASP A 120 -9.98 -15.61 2.01
N GLY A 121 -9.92 -14.86 0.90
CA GLY A 121 -10.84 -15.07 -0.23
C GLY A 121 -12.28 -14.61 0.05
N ILE A 122 -12.46 -13.84 1.14
CA ILE A 122 -13.73 -13.19 1.45
C ILE A 122 -13.81 -11.90 0.63
N GLN A 123 -14.46 -12.02 -0.53
CA GLN A 123 -14.84 -10.86 -1.35
C GLN A 123 -15.89 -10.02 -0.61
N ASN A 124 -15.80 -8.69 -0.70
CA ASN A 124 -16.70 -7.68 -0.09
C ASN A 124 -16.46 -7.31 1.38
N THR A 125 -15.22 -7.12 1.82
CA THR A 125 -14.99 -6.18 2.94
C THR A 125 -15.09 -4.74 2.42
N ALA A 126 -15.34 -3.75 3.29
CA ALA A 126 -15.43 -2.34 2.89
C ALA A 126 -14.16 -1.82 2.18
N ASP A 127 -13.06 -2.57 2.33
CA ASP A 127 -11.75 -2.33 1.76
C ASP A 127 -11.49 -3.23 0.53
N ASP A 128 -12.51 -3.67 -0.21
CA ASP A 128 -12.36 -4.46 -1.44
C ASP A 128 -12.68 -3.57 -2.66
N HIS A 129 -11.64 -3.08 -3.35
CA HIS A 129 -11.80 -2.22 -4.54
C HIS A 129 -11.82 -3.02 -5.84
N CYS A 130 -11.51 -4.32 -5.78
CA CYS A 130 -11.81 -5.20 -6.87
C CYS A 130 -13.29 -5.62 -6.82
N THR A 131 -14.19 -4.71 -7.23
CA THR A 131 -15.61 -5.04 -7.43
C THR A 131 -15.93 -5.13 -8.92
N THR A 132 -16.51 -6.25 -9.36
CA THR A 132 -17.01 -6.41 -10.73
C THR A 132 -18.37 -5.71 -10.85
N GLY A 133 -18.53 -4.71 -11.72
CA GLY A 133 -19.80 -4.00 -11.95
C GLY A 133 -19.61 -2.64 -12.64
N SER A 134 -20.71 -1.97 -13.01
CA SER A 134 -20.65 -0.61 -13.61
C SER A 134 -20.14 0.38 -12.56
N PRO A 135 -19.03 1.11 -12.81
CA PRO A 135 -18.43 1.99 -11.80
C PRO A 135 -19.37 3.14 -11.44
N SER A 136 -19.52 3.43 -10.14
CA SER A 136 -19.95 4.77 -9.72
C SER A 136 -18.80 5.72 -10.00
N ALA A 137 -19.08 7.02 -10.18
CA ALA A 137 -18.06 8.04 -10.46
C ALA A 137 -16.94 8.12 -9.39
N THR A 138 -17.14 7.49 -8.23
CA THR A 138 -16.23 7.50 -7.08
C THR A 138 -15.61 6.14 -6.74
N GLN A 139 -16.04 5.04 -7.38
CA GLN A 139 -15.49 3.70 -7.18
C GLN A 139 -14.83 3.21 -8.45
N TYR A 140 -13.51 3.10 -8.39
CA TYR A 140 -12.70 2.47 -9.43
C TYR A 140 -12.95 0.96 -9.40
N ARG A 141 -13.25 0.36 -10.56
CA ARG A 141 -13.64 -1.06 -10.66
C ARG A 141 -12.79 -1.78 -11.68
N ALA A 142 -12.31 -2.96 -11.33
CA ALA A 142 -11.63 -3.86 -12.26
C ALA A 142 -12.63 -4.53 -13.20
N ALA A 143 -12.20 -4.86 -14.42
CA ALA A 143 -13.00 -5.63 -15.37
C ALA A 143 -13.20 -7.07 -14.89
N SER A 144 -12.23 -7.61 -14.14
CA SER A 144 -12.28 -8.92 -13.49
C SER A 144 -11.38 -8.89 -12.24
N CYS A 145 -11.83 -9.60 -11.20
CA CYS A 145 -11.06 -9.87 -9.98
C CYS A 145 -10.51 -11.31 -9.94
N VAL A 146 -10.84 -12.08 -10.97
CA VAL A 146 -10.28 -13.41 -11.18
C VAL A 146 -8.89 -13.23 -11.77
N ALA A 147 -7.88 -13.71 -11.04
CA ALA A 147 -6.52 -13.73 -11.57
C ALA A 147 -6.44 -14.57 -12.84
N VAL A 148 -5.59 -14.12 -13.74
CA VAL A 148 -5.25 -14.80 -14.97
C VAL A 148 -4.40 -16.03 -14.67
N SER A 149 -4.45 -17.05 -15.53
CA SER A 149 -3.86 -18.38 -15.27
C SER A 149 -2.36 -18.36 -14.93
N ASN A 150 -1.64 -17.36 -15.43
CA ASN A 150 -0.22 -17.09 -15.18
C ASN A 150 0.07 -16.41 -13.83
N CYS A 151 -0.95 -15.95 -13.10
CA CYS A 151 -0.83 -15.35 -11.77
C CYS A 151 -0.97 -16.35 -10.62
N GLY A 152 -1.41 -17.59 -10.89
CA GLY A 152 -1.62 -18.61 -9.87
C GLY A 152 -2.83 -18.29 -8.98
N SER A 153 -2.65 -17.39 -8.02
CA SER A 153 -3.72 -16.87 -7.14
C SER A 153 -3.77 -15.35 -7.20
N PRO A 154 -4.97 -14.73 -7.26
CA PRO A 154 -5.12 -13.30 -7.02
C PRO A 154 -4.66 -12.95 -5.60
N GLY A 155 -4.13 -11.73 -5.44
CA GLY A 155 -3.57 -11.26 -4.19
C GLY A 155 -2.06 -11.40 -4.12
N VAL A 156 -1.48 -10.55 -3.30
CA VAL A 156 -0.06 -10.52 -2.99
C VAL A 156 0.15 -11.05 -1.58
N LYS A 157 1.20 -11.84 -1.38
CA LYS A 157 1.55 -12.42 -0.08
C LYS A 157 3.04 -12.32 0.19
N ARG A 158 3.38 -12.24 1.47
CA ARG A 158 4.73 -12.45 1.98
C ARG A 158 5.00 -13.95 2.17
N VAL A 159 6.16 -14.42 1.68
CA VAL A 159 6.71 -15.76 1.92
C VAL A 159 8.20 -15.62 2.24
N GLY A 160 8.52 -15.62 3.53
CA GLY A 160 9.83 -15.27 4.07
C GLY A 160 10.22 -13.83 3.73
N ASP A 161 11.28 -13.68 2.95
CA ASP A 161 11.76 -12.39 2.42
C ASP A 161 11.16 -12.04 1.05
N ASN A 162 10.37 -12.94 0.44
CA ASN A 162 9.82 -12.74 -0.89
C ASN A 162 8.39 -12.21 -0.82
N ILE A 163 8.03 -11.44 -1.84
CA ILE A 163 6.66 -11.05 -2.14
C ILE A 163 6.21 -11.83 -3.39
N GLU A 164 5.07 -12.51 -3.30
CA GLU A 164 4.55 -13.40 -4.33
C GLU A 164 3.09 -13.10 -4.68
N GLY A 165 2.64 -13.56 -5.85
CA GLY A 165 1.26 -13.41 -6.32
C GLY A 165 1.08 -12.30 -7.36
N CYS A 166 -0.12 -11.72 -7.41
CA CYS A 166 -0.46 -10.66 -8.35
C CYS A 166 -1.35 -9.58 -7.73
N ALA A 167 -0.95 -8.33 -7.94
CA ALA A 167 -1.75 -7.16 -7.64
C ALA A 167 -2.63 -6.78 -8.84
N ARG A 168 -3.79 -6.19 -8.58
CA ARG A 168 -4.75 -5.78 -9.61
C ARG A 168 -4.63 -4.31 -9.92
N ILE A 169 -4.49 -3.95 -11.18
CA ILE A 169 -4.65 -2.57 -11.65
C ILE A 169 -6.16 -2.36 -11.86
N VAL A 170 -6.75 -1.50 -11.05
CA VAL A 170 -8.21 -1.37 -10.98
C VAL A 170 -8.73 -0.47 -12.10
N GLU A 171 -8.04 0.62 -12.43
CA GLU A 171 -8.56 1.60 -13.40
C GLU A 171 -8.44 1.19 -14.87
N ILE A 172 -7.66 0.15 -15.19
CA ILE A 172 -7.51 -0.35 -16.55
C ILE A 172 -8.84 -0.76 -17.20
N ALA A 173 -9.87 -1.07 -16.40
CA ALA A 173 -11.20 -1.35 -16.91
C ALA A 173 -11.80 -0.18 -17.70
N LYS A 174 -11.51 1.07 -17.28
CA LYS A 174 -11.95 2.28 -18.00
C LYS A 174 -11.28 2.36 -19.37
N ALA A 175 -9.97 2.11 -19.43
CA ALA A 175 -9.24 2.04 -20.69
C ALA A 175 -9.76 0.88 -21.57
N SER A 176 -10.09 -0.26 -20.97
CA SER A 176 -10.63 -1.43 -21.68
C SER A 176 -12.00 -1.19 -22.28
N ALA A 177 -12.91 -0.55 -21.53
CA ALA A 177 -14.26 -0.23 -21.99
C ALA A 177 -14.29 0.66 -23.25
N VAL A 178 -13.28 1.51 -23.44
CA VAL A 178 -13.14 2.37 -24.63
C VAL A 178 -12.18 1.79 -25.67
N GLY A 179 -11.76 0.52 -25.53
CA GLY A 179 -10.86 -0.16 -26.45
C GLY A 179 -9.40 0.32 -26.40
N ASN A 180 -9.04 1.15 -25.42
CA ASN A 180 -7.72 1.75 -25.27
C ASN A 180 -6.82 1.02 -24.26
N SER A 181 -7.21 -0.18 -23.83
CA SER A 181 -6.37 -1.01 -22.95
C SER A 181 -5.32 -1.81 -23.71
N GLY A 182 -5.32 -1.83 -25.04
CA GLY A 182 -4.40 -2.70 -25.80
C GLY A 182 -4.56 -4.20 -25.49
N GLY A 183 -5.72 -4.62 -25.00
CA GLY A 183 -5.98 -6.01 -24.61
C GLY A 183 -5.50 -6.38 -23.20
N TRP A 184 -5.11 -5.40 -22.38
CA TRP A 184 -4.52 -5.66 -21.08
C TRP A 184 -5.47 -6.26 -20.08
N GLU A 185 -4.99 -7.32 -19.43
CA GLU A 185 -5.76 -8.01 -18.42
C GLU A 185 -5.76 -7.25 -17.10
N GLY A 186 -4.74 -6.42 -16.82
CA GLY A 186 -4.70 -5.54 -15.66
C GLY A 186 -4.10 -6.14 -14.40
N TRP A 187 -3.10 -7.00 -14.53
CA TRP A 187 -2.45 -7.68 -13.42
C TRP A 187 -0.95 -7.37 -13.36
N LEU A 188 -0.46 -7.03 -12.17
CA LEU A 188 0.96 -6.85 -11.88
C LEU A 188 1.46 -8.09 -11.12
N LYS A 189 2.34 -8.86 -11.74
CA LYS A 189 2.92 -10.07 -11.15
C LYS A 189 4.18 -9.72 -10.37
N VAL A 190 4.18 -9.99 -9.08
CA VAL A 190 5.30 -9.60 -8.18
C VAL A 190 6.45 -10.60 -8.15
N LYS A 191 6.27 -11.81 -8.73
CA LYS A 191 7.31 -12.84 -8.82
C LYS A 191 7.21 -13.66 -10.10
N GLY A 192 8.32 -13.81 -10.81
CA GLY A 192 8.49 -14.64 -12.00
C GLY A 192 9.68 -15.59 -11.89
N SER A 193 10.06 -16.22 -13.01
CA SER A 193 11.26 -17.06 -13.06
C SER A 193 12.56 -16.26 -13.13
N THR A 194 12.50 -15.01 -13.61
CA THR A 194 13.65 -14.13 -13.85
C THR A 194 13.61 -12.82 -13.05
N TYR A 195 12.55 -12.59 -12.27
CA TYR A 195 12.36 -11.40 -11.44
C TYR A 195 11.61 -11.77 -10.16
N GLY A 196 11.71 -10.92 -9.15
CA GLY A 196 10.86 -11.03 -7.97
C GLY A 196 11.14 -9.96 -6.93
N VAL A 197 10.11 -9.55 -6.20
CA VAL A 197 10.23 -8.54 -5.17
C VAL A 197 10.69 -9.16 -3.84
N LYS A 198 11.73 -8.58 -3.23
CA LYS A 198 12.23 -8.94 -1.90
C LYS A 198 12.09 -7.80 -0.92
N ILE A 199 11.69 -8.10 0.32
CA ILE A 199 11.50 -7.10 1.37
C ILE A 199 12.84 -6.49 1.77
N SER A 200 13.90 -7.30 1.87
CA SER A 200 15.27 -6.84 2.16
C SER A 200 15.83 -5.83 1.15
N MET A 201 15.21 -5.70 -0.02
CA MET A 201 15.58 -4.72 -1.04
C MET A 201 14.78 -3.42 -0.97
N MET A 202 13.69 -3.38 -0.18
CA MET A 202 12.88 -2.19 0.08
C MET A 202 13.52 -1.34 1.20
N ASP A 203 14.74 -0.85 0.97
CA ASP A 203 15.49 -0.02 1.93
C ASP A 203 15.34 1.50 1.64
N GLY A 204 14.62 1.87 0.59
CA GLY A 204 14.45 3.25 0.14
C GLY A 204 15.70 3.85 -0.53
N ALA A 205 16.80 3.10 -0.62
CA ALA A 205 17.96 3.51 -1.38
C ALA A 205 17.71 3.13 -2.84
N ALA A 206 17.47 4.11 -3.71
CA ALA A 206 17.29 3.86 -5.13
C ALA A 206 18.43 3.00 -5.70
N LYS A 207 18.13 1.77 -6.12
CA LYS A 207 19.10 0.88 -6.77
C LYS A 207 18.91 0.97 -8.29
N ASP A 208 19.96 0.63 -9.04
CA ASP A 208 19.87 0.56 -10.50
C ASP A 208 19.07 -0.70 -10.88
N PRO A 209 17.86 -0.53 -11.46
CA PRO A 209 16.97 -1.64 -11.80
C PRO A 209 17.55 -2.57 -12.88
N SER A 210 18.59 -2.15 -13.61
CA SER A 210 19.26 -2.98 -14.62
C SER A 210 20.15 -4.08 -14.02
N SER A 211 20.54 -3.94 -12.76
CA SER A 211 21.50 -4.82 -12.10
C SER A 211 20.89 -5.77 -11.08
N ASP A 212 19.66 -5.50 -10.63
CA ASP A 212 19.02 -6.25 -9.55
C ASP A 212 17.63 -6.74 -9.95
N THR A 213 17.56 -8.00 -10.37
CA THR A 213 16.30 -8.68 -10.65
C THR A 213 15.50 -8.97 -9.37
N ALA A 214 16.16 -8.89 -8.20
CA ALA A 214 15.51 -8.96 -6.90
C ALA A 214 15.08 -7.56 -6.48
N GLY A 215 13.82 -7.22 -6.72
CA GLY A 215 13.27 -5.88 -6.48
C GLY A 215 12.29 -5.45 -7.56
N THR A 216 12.21 -6.17 -8.68
CA THR A 216 11.27 -5.85 -9.76
C THR A 216 10.07 -6.80 -9.78
N ALA A 217 8.89 -6.23 -9.94
CA ALA A 217 7.69 -6.93 -10.38
C ALA A 217 7.57 -6.81 -11.90
N GLY A 218 6.97 -7.79 -12.57
CA GLY A 218 6.72 -7.76 -14.00
C GLY A 218 5.23 -7.73 -14.30
N ALA A 219 4.84 -7.02 -15.35
CA ALA A 219 3.60 -7.32 -16.04
C ALA A 219 3.93 -7.53 -17.51
N ASN A 220 3.25 -8.49 -18.15
CA ASN A 220 3.51 -8.82 -19.55
C ASN A 220 3.42 -7.58 -20.46
N GLU A 221 2.63 -6.59 -20.05
CA GLU A 221 2.32 -5.40 -20.83
C GLU A 221 2.84 -4.09 -20.22
N LEU A 222 3.22 -4.07 -18.93
CA LEU A 222 3.79 -2.87 -18.28
C LEU A 222 5.32 -2.81 -18.34
N GLY A 223 5.97 -3.93 -18.67
CA GLY A 223 7.39 -4.11 -18.41
C GLY A 223 7.63 -4.45 -16.94
N TRP A 224 8.48 -3.67 -16.27
CA TRP A 224 8.86 -3.89 -14.88
C TRP A 224 8.46 -2.73 -13.96
N VAL A 225 8.26 -3.03 -12.69
CA VAL A 225 8.06 -2.07 -11.60
C VAL A 225 9.12 -2.33 -10.54
N ASP A 226 9.95 -1.34 -10.25
CA ASP A 226 11.02 -1.39 -9.26
C ASP A 226 10.52 -0.97 -7.87
N PHE A 227 10.72 -1.85 -6.89
CA PHE A 227 10.39 -1.69 -5.48
C PHE A 227 11.59 -1.27 -4.62
N SER A 228 12.80 -1.13 -5.17
CA SER A 228 14.00 -0.75 -4.40
C SER A 228 13.88 0.61 -3.70
N ARG A 229 13.06 1.50 -4.28
CA ARG A 229 12.77 2.84 -3.75
C ARG A 229 11.64 2.86 -2.74
N ALA A 230 10.91 1.76 -2.57
CA ALA A 230 10.03 1.60 -1.42
C ALA A 230 10.89 1.35 -0.17
N LYS A 231 10.39 1.80 0.97
CA LYS A 231 10.97 1.51 2.27
C LYS A 231 9.97 0.72 3.09
N TYR A 232 10.31 -0.52 3.40
CA TYR A 232 9.58 -1.34 4.34
C TYR A 232 10.06 -1.05 5.75
N GLU A 233 9.13 -0.75 6.65
CA GLU A 233 9.38 -0.67 8.08
C GLU A 233 8.68 -1.86 8.73
N GLU A 234 9.41 -2.62 9.55
CA GLU A 234 8.75 -3.71 10.27
C GLU A 234 7.62 -3.16 11.13
N PRO A 235 6.42 -3.79 11.11
CA PRO A 235 5.35 -3.40 12.00
C PRO A 235 5.89 -3.45 13.42
N CYS A 236 5.95 -2.28 14.05
CA CYS A 236 6.36 -2.17 15.43
C CYS A 236 5.38 -3.00 16.26
N THR A 237 5.82 -4.15 16.78
CA THR A 237 5.03 -4.85 17.78
C THR A 237 4.88 -3.93 19.00
N PRO A 238 3.85 -4.10 19.84
CA PRO A 238 3.62 -3.25 21.03
C PRO A 238 4.80 -3.16 22.01
N LEU A 239 5.88 -3.91 21.78
CA LEU A 239 7.07 -4.00 22.60
C LEU A 239 8.27 -3.19 22.08
N CYS A 240 8.25 -2.59 20.87
CA CYS A 240 9.42 -1.83 20.39
C CYS A 240 9.48 -0.37 20.91
N GLY A 241 8.81 -0.07 22.03
CA GLY A 241 8.86 1.26 22.64
C GLY A 241 8.44 1.28 24.11
N SER A 242 9.43 1.16 24.99
CA SER A 242 9.46 1.85 26.29
C SER A 242 10.74 2.65 26.37
#